data_AF-A0A521GJX1-F1
#
_entry.id   AF-A0A521GJX1-F1
#
_cell.length_a   1.000
_cell.length_b   1.000
_cell.length_c   1.000
_cell.angle_alpha   90.00
_cell.angle_beta   90.00
_cell.angle_gamma   90.00
#
_symmetry.space_group_name_H-M   'P 1'
#
loop_
_entity.id
_entity.type
_entity.pdbx_description
1 polymer ?
#
loop_
_entity_poly.entity_id
_entity_poly.type
_entity_poly.pdbx_seq_one_letter_code
_entity_poly.pdbx_strand_id
1 'polypeptide(L)'
;MQQMNGRAFLRVSLLVVVAGWLAGCGDEITTVFPAPVLPNGGFPPPPAPVLPPPQRIFLENAQVKLGIDLNAGGAITYLTDGPTGENMVNNYDLGRQLQTSLYSGPVPYEVNGKKPHPSWPGLGWNPVQTGDVHNNPAQVVTHRKDSTNRLYVKTVPLIWPLLNEPADCQMEHWLELKGNVVHVRSRTQLTRRDTAQYQARTQEAPCVYLNGTHYRMVAYTGDKPFTNDALFEFNTAHPITDRYTTENWAALVNKAGRGIGIYRRNEFRFISAFFGATGIGGERDGDTGYLTAAPFNVMDHNTVYEFEYDIVVGSVEQIRQFAYTQQRPATGPNFQFVTDRQGWHYANTRDAGWPIRNELSVQWGRSDITLDNFAVKSPKVFWRAADVKRLQFEAAFTTPATTARLNWRKPGDVEFKTLTNPGFDFLIVGDGQFRTYTVDMTKVPGWEGIITQIQLEATPGAPRPANERTGRLRLRRVTQ
;
A
#
# COMPACT_ATOMS: atom_id res chain seq x y z
N MET A 1 63.16 6.33 43.02
CA MET A 1 63.24 7.43 42.04
C MET A 1 62.83 6.85 40.70
N GLN A 2 61.74 7.36 40.12
CA GLN A 2 61.24 7.20 38.72
C GLN A 2 60.97 5.78 38.18
N GLN A 3 59.68 5.44 38.01
CA GLN A 3 58.92 5.36 36.74
C GLN A 3 59.06 3.97 36.09
N MET A 4 58.04 3.27 35.57
CA MET A 4 56.67 3.63 35.22
C MET A 4 55.84 2.33 35.05
N ASN A 5 54.55 2.39 35.43
CA ASN A 5 53.56 1.33 35.31
C ASN A 5 53.05 1.14 33.87
N GLY A 6 52.84 -0.12 33.45
CA GLY A 6 52.04 -0.49 32.29
C GLY A 6 50.79 -1.28 32.71
N ARG A 7 49.66 -0.59 32.89
CA ARG A 7 48.32 -1.21 32.96
C ARG A 7 47.51 -0.71 31.76
N ALA A 8 47.09 -1.65 30.92
CA ALA A 8 46.22 -1.40 29.78
C ALA A 8 44.84 -0.96 30.28
N PHE A 9 44.46 0.29 29.97
CA PHE A 9 43.09 0.78 30.09
C PHE A 9 42.39 0.56 28.75
N LEU A 10 41.32 -0.24 28.77
CA LEU A 10 40.32 -0.31 27.71
C LEU A 10 39.67 1.09 27.59
N ARG A 11 39.96 1.81 26.50
CA ARG A 11 39.21 3.02 26.13
C ARG A 11 37.92 2.60 25.44
N VAL A 12 36.79 2.84 26.09
CA VAL A 12 35.47 2.85 25.45
C VAL A 12 35.43 4.10 24.57
N SER A 13 35.61 3.91 23.26
CA SER A 13 35.37 4.97 22.28
C SER A 13 33.87 5.08 22.04
N LEU A 14 33.28 6.16 22.55
CA LEU A 14 31.93 6.60 22.24
C LEU A 14 31.86 6.96 20.75
N LEU A 15 31.35 6.04 19.94
CA LEU A 15 31.15 6.26 18.51
C LEU A 15 29.85 7.05 18.34
N VAL A 16 30.00 8.38 18.26
CA VAL A 16 28.94 9.29 17.82
C VAL A 16 28.64 8.96 16.36
N VAL A 17 27.55 8.22 16.12
CA VAL A 17 27.02 8.04 14.77
C VAL A 17 26.32 9.34 14.39
N VAL A 18 27.04 10.18 13.67
CA VAL A 18 26.49 11.34 12.98
C VAL A 18 25.55 10.81 11.89
N ALA A 19 24.24 10.87 12.15
CA ALA A 19 23.22 10.64 11.14
C ALA A 19 23.24 11.82 10.17
N GLY A 20 23.95 11.65 9.05
CA GLY A 20 23.93 12.58 7.93
C GLY A 20 22.56 12.59 7.27
N TRP A 21 21.78 13.63 7.56
CA TRP A 21 20.58 13.98 6.80
C TRP A 21 21.00 14.49 5.43
N LEU A 22 20.83 13.67 4.40
CA LEU A 22 20.85 14.10 3.01
C LEU A 22 19.42 14.01 2.47
N ALA A 23 18.85 15.18 2.17
CA ALA A 23 17.62 15.31 1.41
C ALA A 23 17.84 14.71 0.01
N GLY A 24 17.31 13.51 -0.20
CA GLY A 24 17.38 12.80 -1.47
C GLY A 24 15.98 12.48 -1.96
N CYS A 25 15.53 13.20 -2.98
CA CYS A 25 14.31 12.83 -3.70
C CYS A 25 14.59 11.64 -4.61
N GLY A 26 14.07 10.50 -4.21
CA GLY A 26 13.78 9.35 -5.03
C GLY A 26 12.58 8.67 -4.38
N ASP A 27 11.65 8.17 -5.20
CA ASP A 27 10.59 7.27 -4.73
C ASP A 27 11.14 5.93 -4.16
N GLU A 28 12.46 5.79 -4.37
CA GLU A 28 13.58 5.23 -3.61
C GLU A 28 13.72 5.65 -2.16
N ILE A 29 12.64 6.05 -1.53
CA ILE A 29 12.59 5.92 -0.10
C ILE A 29 12.75 4.40 0.10
N THR A 30 13.95 3.94 0.48
CA THR A 30 14.06 2.71 1.28
C THR A 30 12.99 2.89 2.34
N THR A 31 11.82 2.27 2.15
CA THR A 31 10.70 2.23 3.08
C THR A 31 10.84 3.33 4.14
N VAL A 32 10.39 4.58 3.94
CA VAL A 32 10.78 5.64 4.90
C VAL A 32 10.12 5.34 6.23
N PHE A 33 9.22 4.36 6.26
CA PHE A 33 9.26 3.38 7.33
C PHE A 33 9.13 1.98 6.69
N PRO A 34 10.11 1.05 6.82
CA PRO A 34 9.65 -0.30 7.04
C PRO A 34 8.85 -0.18 8.36
N ALA A 35 7.83 -1.01 8.64
CA ALA A 35 7.57 -1.21 10.06
C ALA A 35 8.93 -1.52 10.70
N PRO A 36 9.26 -0.85 11.82
CA PRO A 36 10.62 -0.74 12.29
C PRO A 36 11.34 -2.09 12.16
N VAL A 37 12.45 -2.13 11.42
CA VAL A 37 13.36 -3.27 11.49
C VAL A 37 13.90 -3.23 12.91
N LEU A 38 13.27 -4.01 13.78
CA LEU A 38 13.72 -4.17 15.15
C LEU A 38 15.11 -4.80 15.09
N PRO A 39 16.15 -4.11 15.60
CA PRO A 39 17.42 -4.78 15.81
C PRO A 39 17.12 -5.97 16.73
N ASN A 40 17.40 -7.18 16.26
CA ASN A 40 17.27 -8.45 17.00
C ASN A 40 15.86 -9.08 17.11
N GLY A 41 15.01 -9.03 16.09
CA GLY A 41 13.97 -10.07 15.93
C GLY A 41 13.01 -10.24 17.11
N GLY A 42 12.62 -9.12 17.73
CA GLY A 42 11.64 -9.08 18.81
C GLY A 42 12.05 -8.09 19.88
N PHE A 43 11.16 -7.17 20.23
CA PHE A 43 11.20 -6.68 21.61
C PHE A 43 11.00 -7.91 22.52
N PRO A 44 11.65 -7.99 23.70
CA PRO A 44 11.03 -8.78 24.77
C PRO A 44 9.58 -8.31 24.83
N PRO A 45 8.59 -9.21 24.65
CA PRO A 45 7.22 -8.80 24.53
C PRO A 45 6.93 -7.91 25.74
N PRO A 46 6.46 -6.66 25.55
CA PRO A 46 5.88 -5.95 26.67
C PRO A 46 4.83 -6.88 27.31
N PRO A 47 4.54 -6.73 28.62
CA PRO A 47 3.44 -7.46 29.23
C PRO A 47 2.23 -7.41 28.29
N ALA A 48 1.61 -8.56 28.03
CA ALA A 48 0.50 -8.64 27.09
C ALA A 48 -0.47 -7.49 27.38
N PRO A 49 -0.81 -6.68 26.36
CA PRO A 49 -1.58 -5.48 26.62
C PRO A 49 -2.91 -5.86 27.25
N VAL A 50 -3.34 -5.07 28.24
CA VAL A 50 -4.65 -5.26 28.87
C VAL A 50 -5.69 -4.72 27.91
N LEU A 51 -6.18 -5.60 27.03
CA LEU A 51 -7.24 -5.29 26.08
C LEU A 51 -8.61 -5.56 26.72
N PRO A 52 -9.64 -4.76 26.38
CA PRO A 52 -11.01 -5.10 26.75
C PRO A 52 -11.38 -6.50 26.25
N PRO A 53 -12.22 -7.25 26.97
CA PRO A 53 -12.72 -8.53 26.50
C PRO A 53 -13.37 -8.38 25.11
N PRO A 54 -13.15 -9.31 24.18
CA PRO A 54 -13.68 -9.20 22.83
C PRO A 54 -15.21 -9.22 22.83
N GLN A 55 -15.84 -8.30 22.10
CA GLN A 55 -17.28 -8.26 21.89
C GLN A 55 -17.58 -8.63 20.43
N ARG A 56 -17.57 -9.94 20.15
CA ARG A 56 -17.63 -10.46 18.78
C ARG A 56 -19.05 -10.62 18.23
N ILE A 57 -19.24 -10.21 16.98
CA ILE A 57 -20.42 -10.53 16.17
C ILE A 57 -20.01 -11.48 15.06
N PHE A 58 -20.68 -12.63 15.00
CA PHE A 58 -20.31 -13.70 14.07
C PHE A 58 -21.21 -13.79 12.83
N LEU A 59 -20.58 -14.10 11.69
CA LEU A 59 -21.18 -14.73 10.51
C LEU A 59 -20.62 -16.16 10.41
N GLU A 60 -21.44 -17.13 10.06
CA GLU A 60 -21.02 -18.53 10.01
C GLU A 60 -21.78 -19.30 8.94
N ASN A 61 -21.09 -20.22 8.28
CA ASN A 61 -21.66 -21.26 7.44
C ASN A 61 -20.87 -22.58 7.62
N ALA A 62 -21.16 -23.59 6.80
CA ALA A 62 -20.49 -24.89 6.89
C ALA A 62 -18.97 -24.86 6.61
N GLN A 63 -18.44 -23.79 6.01
CA GLN A 63 -17.04 -23.67 5.57
C GLN A 63 -16.23 -22.64 6.36
N VAL A 64 -16.84 -21.61 6.93
CA VAL A 64 -16.13 -20.50 7.60
C VAL A 64 -16.95 -19.96 8.76
N LYS A 65 -16.27 -19.62 9.85
CA LYS A 65 -16.78 -18.76 10.92
C LYS A 65 -15.93 -17.49 10.98
N LEU A 66 -16.60 -16.35 10.84
CA LEU A 66 -16.04 -15.01 10.79
C LEU A 66 -16.59 -14.21 11.96
N GLY A 67 -15.74 -13.52 12.72
CA GLY A 67 -16.13 -12.62 13.79
C GLY A 67 -15.47 -11.25 13.68
N ILE A 68 -16.30 -10.20 13.66
CA ILE A 68 -15.82 -8.83 13.91
C ILE A 68 -15.90 -8.51 15.40
N ASP A 69 -15.08 -7.60 15.90
CA ASP A 69 -15.05 -7.23 17.33
C ASP A 69 -15.37 -5.75 17.55
N LEU A 70 -16.42 -5.48 18.32
CA LEU A 70 -16.82 -4.11 18.64
C LEU A 70 -15.82 -3.39 19.55
N ASN A 71 -15.00 -4.15 20.30
CA ASN A 71 -13.91 -3.62 21.11
C ASN A 71 -12.57 -3.57 20.34
N ALA A 72 -12.60 -3.74 19.02
CA ALA A 72 -11.46 -3.52 18.13
C ALA A 72 -11.92 -2.84 16.82
N GLY A 73 -12.74 -1.79 16.95
CA GLY A 73 -13.18 -0.98 15.80
C GLY A 73 -13.93 -1.75 14.72
N GLY A 74 -14.55 -2.88 15.05
CA GLY A 74 -15.27 -3.73 14.10
C GLY A 74 -14.38 -4.48 13.12
N ALA A 75 -13.06 -4.55 13.36
CA ALA A 75 -12.16 -5.34 12.53
C ALA A 75 -12.43 -6.83 12.69
N ILE A 76 -11.96 -7.62 11.71
CA ILE A 76 -12.06 -9.08 11.77
C ILE A 76 -10.99 -9.58 12.76
N THR A 77 -11.43 -10.08 13.92
CA THR A 77 -10.56 -10.65 14.96
C THR A 77 -10.71 -12.15 15.11
N TYR A 78 -11.64 -12.75 14.35
CA TYR A 78 -11.88 -14.17 14.36
C TYR A 78 -12.16 -14.67 12.95
N LEU A 79 -11.37 -15.63 12.48
CA LEU A 79 -11.59 -16.28 11.19
C LEU A 79 -11.08 -17.72 11.25
N THR A 80 -11.95 -18.67 10.92
CA THR A 80 -11.64 -20.11 10.97
C THR A 80 -11.97 -20.81 9.67
N ASP A 81 -11.22 -21.87 9.41
CA ASP A 81 -11.51 -22.87 8.39
C ASP A 81 -12.45 -23.93 8.98
N GLY A 82 -13.73 -23.82 8.63
CA GLY A 82 -14.84 -24.56 9.24
C GLY A 82 -15.39 -23.94 10.53
N PRO A 83 -16.58 -24.36 11.00
CA PRO A 83 -17.27 -23.78 12.14
C PRO A 83 -16.60 -24.04 13.50
N THR A 84 -15.76 -25.07 13.58
CA THR A 84 -15.04 -25.51 14.81
C THR A 84 -13.52 -25.39 14.69
N GLY A 85 -13.03 -24.70 13.66
CA GLY A 85 -11.60 -24.49 13.46
C GLY A 85 -10.98 -23.58 14.53
N GLU A 86 -9.65 -23.60 14.61
CA GLU A 86 -8.91 -22.64 15.43
C GLU A 86 -8.90 -21.27 14.76
N ASN A 87 -8.98 -20.22 15.58
CA ASN A 87 -8.90 -18.85 15.08
C ASN A 87 -7.52 -18.62 14.43
N MET A 88 -7.49 -18.20 13.17
CA MET A 88 -6.24 -17.91 12.47
C MET A 88 -5.70 -16.50 12.76
N VAL A 89 -6.55 -15.58 13.22
CA VAL A 89 -6.22 -14.15 13.36
C VAL A 89 -5.41 -13.88 14.62
N ASN A 90 -4.33 -13.10 14.49
CA ASN A 90 -3.54 -12.65 15.62
C ASN A 90 -4.15 -11.39 16.28
N ASN A 91 -4.40 -11.49 17.58
CA ASN A 91 -5.01 -10.48 18.45
C ASN A 91 -4.09 -10.09 19.63
N TYR A 92 -2.77 -10.12 19.44
CA TYR A 92 -1.81 -9.76 20.49
C TYR A 92 -1.97 -8.29 20.94
N ASP A 93 -2.11 -7.36 20.00
CA ASP A 93 -2.30 -5.92 20.22
C ASP A 93 -3.36 -5.36 19.25
N LEU A 94 -3.67 -4.06 19.32
CA LEU A 94 -4.59 -3.38 18.40
C LEU A 94 -3.93 -2.88 17.11
N GLY A 95 -2.74 -3.36 16.76
CA GLY A 95 -2.09 -3.10 15.46
C GLY A 95 -2.10 -4.30 14.53
N ARG A 96 -2.50 -5.47 15.06
CA ARG A 96 -2.61 -6.74 14.32
C ARG A 96 -4.05 -6.91 13.83
N GLN A 97 -4.61 -8.11 13.63
CA GLN A 97 -5.94 -8.32 13.02
C GLN A 97 -5.98 -8.21 11.47
N LEU A 98 -7.17 -8.47 10.92
CA LEU A 98 -7.54 -8.22 9.52
C LEU A 98 -8.29 -6.89 9.46
N GLN A 99 -7.65 -5.85 8.95
CA GLN A 99 -8.12 -4.47 9.10
C GLN A 99 -7.65 -3.50 8.01
N THR A 100 -8.18 -2.28 8.03
CA THR A 100 -7.71 -1.16 7.18
C THR A 100 -6.78 -0.24 7.97
N SER A 101 -5.65 0.11 7.36
CA SER A 101 -4.72 1.12 7.88
C SER A 101 -4.28 2.03 6.72
N LEU A 102 -4.40 3.35 6.91
CA LEU A 102 -4.14 4.33 5.85
C LEU A 102 -2.95 5.21 6.22
N TYR A 103 -2.27 5.80 5.23
CA TYR A 103 -1.08 6.62 5.45
C TYR A 103 -1.11 7.89 4.61
N SER A 104 -0.80 9.01 5.24
CA SER A 104 -0.56 10.31 4.59
C SER A 104 0.47 11.11 5.40
N GLY A 105 0.89 12.26 4.88
CA GLY A 105 1.51 13.30 5.71
C GLY A 105 0.48 14.11 6.51
N PRO A 106 0.94 15.04 7.37
CA PRO A 106 2.35 15.38 7.58
C PRO A 106 3.16 14.29 8.30
N VAL A 107 4.48 14.38 8.19
CA VAL A 107 5.47 13.49 8.83
C VAL A 107 6.51 14.37 9.53
N PRO A 108 6.64 14.35 10.87
CA PRO A 108 5.74 13.68 11.83
C PRO A 108 4.30 14.25 11.78
N TYR A 109 3.35 13.50 12.35
CA TYR A 109 1.98 13.97 12.56
C TYR A 109 1.77 14.31 14.03
N GLU A 110 1.56 15.58 14.31
CA GLU A 110 1.30 16.11 15.65
C GLU A 110 -0.01 16.89 15.63
N VAL A 111 -0.89 16.64 16.59
CA VAL A 111 -2.18 17.32 16.71
C VAL A 111 -2.62 17.33 18.18
N ASN A 112 -3.38 18.36 18.58
CA ASN A 112 -3.94 18.47 19.95
C ASN A 112 -2.87 18.35 21.06
N GLY A 113 -1.64 18.83 20.79
CA GLY A 113 -0.51 18.75 21.72
C GLY A 113 0.11 17.35 21.88
N LYS A 114 -0.35 16.36 21.11
CA LYS A 114 0.17 14.98 21.14
C LYS A 114 1.28 14.81 20.10
N LYS A 115 2.29 14.03 20.49
CA LYS A 115 3.43 13.66 19.66
C LYS A 115 3.40 12.17 19.34
N PRO A 116 3.94 11.74 18.17
CA PRO A 116 4.03 10.33 17.84
C PRO A 116 4.88 9.58 18.87
N HIS A 117 4.45 8.35 19.19
CA HIS A 117 5.20 7.43 20.01
C HIS A 117 6.62 7.22 19.42
N PRO A 118 7.70 7.21 20.25
CA PRO A 118 9.08 7.21 19.76
C PRO A 118 9.47 6.06 18.82
N SER A 119 8.78 4.92 18.89
CA SER A 119 9.01 3.79 17.98
C SER A 119 8.43 3.99 16.57
N TRP A 120 7.56 4.98 16.37
CA TRP A 120 6.88 5.27 15.11
C TRP A 120 6.87 6.77 14.75
N PRO A 121 8.02 7.45 14.78
CA PRO A 121 8.07 8.92 14.71
C PRO A 121 7.66 9.47 13.35
N GLY A 122 7.62 8.65 12.28
CA GLY A 122 7.27 9.17 10.96
C GLY A 122 6.19 8.41 10.18
N LEU A 123 5.40 7.56 10.83
CA LEU A 123 4.20 7.01 10.18
C LEU A 123 3.30 8.11 9.60
N GLY A 124 3.32 9.30 10.21
CA GLY A 124 2.55 10.46 9.77
C GLY A 124 1.08 10.32 10.16
N TRP A 125 0.18 10.83 9.32
CA TRP A 125 -1.25 10.63 9.51
C TRP A 125 -1.58 9.16 9.20
N ASN A 126 -1.73 8.34 10.24
CA ASN A 126 -1.96 6.90 10.13
C ASN A 126 -3.19 6.43 10.92
N PRO A 127 -4.41 6.57 10.35
CA PRO A 127 -5.62 5.97 10.91
C PRO A 127 -5.58 4.45 10.83
N VAL A 128 -5.79 3.79 11.96
CA VAL A 128 -5.86 2.34 12.11
C VAL A 128 -7.24 1.96 12.65
N GLN A 129 -7.90 1.02 11.97
CA GLN A 129 -9.28 0.66 12.24
C GLN A 129 -9.49 0.15 13.67
N THR A 130 -8.57 -0.63 14.21
CA THR A 130 -8.71 -1.32 15.50
C THR A 130 -8.44 -0.44 16.70
N GLY A 131 -7.53 0.53 16.59
CA GLY A 131 -7.11 1.35 17.72
C GLY A 131 -5.73 1.99 17.55
N ASP A 132 -5.09 2.28 18.67
CA ASP A 132 -3.76 2.89 18.72
C ASP A 132 -2.72 2.01 19.41
N VAL A 133 -1.47 2.46 19.36
CA VAL A 133 -0.34 1.72 19.94
C VAL A 133 -0.33 1.69 21.47
N HIS A 134 -1.18 2.51 22.10
CA HIS A 134 -1.37 2.56 23.53
C HIS A 134 -2.52 1.66 23.99
N ASN A 135 -3.05 0.83 23.09
CA ASN A 135 -4.11 -0.14 23.31
C ASN A 135 -5.48 0.48 23.61
N ASN A 136 -5.73 1.69 23.13
CA ASN A 136 -7.09 2.24 23.14
C ASN A 136 -7.84 1.71 21.91
N PRO A 137 -9.02 1.08 22.08
CA PRO A 137 -9.81 0.60 20.97
C PRO A 137 -10.47 1.76 20.22
N ALA A 138 -10.52 1.65 18.90
CA ALA A 138 -11.28 2.55 18.06
C ALA A 138 -12.78 2.39 18.32
N GLN A 139 -13.51 3.50 18.25
CA GLN A 139 -14.93 3.53 18.53
C GLN A 139 -15.74 2.99 17.34
N VAL A 140 -16.53 1.95 17.57
CA VAL A 140 -17.62 1.59 16.65
C VAL A 140 -18.78 2.58 16.81
N VAL A 141 -19.12 3.28 15.74
CA VAL A 141 -20.23 4.23 15.67
C VAL A 141 -21.55 3.49 15.51
N THR A 142 -21.59 2.52 14.61
CA THR A 142 -22.77 1.69 14.36
C THR A 142 -22.35 0.37 13.73
N HIS A 143 -23.15 -0.67 13.96
CA HIS A 143 -23.02 -1.95 13.28
C HIS A 143 -24.43 -2.48 13.00
N ARG A 144 -24.55 -3.31 11.96
CA ARG A 144 -25.79 -3.97 11.59
C ARG A 144 -25.48 -5.36 11.06
N LYS A 145 -26.15 -6.38 11.60
CA LYS A 145 -26.16 -7.72 11.01
C LYS A 145 -27.40 -7.82 10.11
N ASP A 146 -27.17 -7.66 8.81
CA ASP A 146 -28.23 -7.51 7.82
C ASP A 146 -28.95 -8.83 7.53
N SER A 147 -28.22 -9.93 7.64
CA SER A 147 -28.72 -11.29 7.41
C SER A 147 -27.76 -12.31 8.04
N THR A 148 -27.98 -13.60 7.77
CA THR A 148 -27.11 -14.69 8.26
C THR A 148 -25.69 -14.62 7.69
N ASN A 149 -25.50 -13.99 6.52
CA ASN A 149 -24.21 -13.93 5.82
C ASN A 149 -23.74 -12.51 5.51
N ARG A 150 -24.40 -11.45 5.99
CA ARG A 150 -23.99 -10.05 5.75
C ARG A 150 -23.93 -9.26 7.04
N LEU A 151 -22.87 -8.45 7.14
CA LEU A 151 -22.62 -7.56 8.27
C LEU A 151 -22.09 -6.21 7.76
N TYR A 152 -22.50 -5.14 8.41
CA TYR A 152 -22.00 -3.80 8.21
C TYR A 152 -21.44 -3.26 9.54
N VAL A 153 -20.32 -2.53 9.47
CA VAL A 153 -19.76 -1.80 10.60
C VAL A 153 -19.20 -0.46 10.17
N LYS A 154 -19.31 0.53 11.05
CA LYS A 154 -18.79 1.87 10.88
C LYS A 154 -18.03 2.30 12.13
N THR A 155 -16.83 2.83 11.91
CA THR A 155 -15.85 3.08 12.97
C THR A 155 -15.19 4.44 12.77
N VAL A 156 -14.85 5.10 13.88
CA VAL A 156 -13.88 6.20 13.89
C VAL A 156 -12.53 5.60 14.29
N PRO A 157 -11.59 5.41 13.34
CA PRO A 157 -10.27 4.86 13.64
C PRO A 157 -9.46 5.81 14.53
N LEU A 158 -8.42 5.29 15.17
CA LEU A 158 -7.46 6.11 15.91
C LEU A 158 -6.19 6.33 15.10
N ILE A 159 -5.49 7.43 15.35
CA ILE A 159 -4.16 7.68 14.81
C ILE A 159 -3.16 6.80 15.58
N TRP A 160 -2.64 5.77 14.93
CA TRP A 160 -1.82 4.74 15.56
C TRP A 160 -0.70 5.25 16.48
N PRO A 161 0.19 6.16 16.04
CA PRO A 161 1.30 6.59 16.87
C PRO A 161 0.89 7.57 17.98
N LEU A 162 -0.37 8.01 18.07
CA LEU A 162 -0.82 8.99 19.07
C LEU A 162 -1.64 8.31 20.17
N LEU A 163 -1.60 8.89 21.37
CA LEU A 163 -2.40 8.41 22.51
C LEU A 163 -3.86 8.84 22.36
N ASN A 164 -4.74 7.87 22.11
CA ASN A 164 -6.18 7.97 22.03
C ASN A 164 -6.65 9.18 21.22
N GLU A 165 -6.10 9.33 20.01
CA GLU A 165 -6.43 10.43 19.11
C GLU A 165 -7.31 9.92 17.96
N PRO A 166 -8.59 10.28 17.92
CA PRO A 166 -9.46 9.95 16.80
C PRO A 166 -8.90 10.54 15.50
N ALA A 167 -8.96 9.77 14.42
CA ALA A 167 -8.63 10.28 13.11
C ALA A 167 -9.78 11.13 12.55
N ASP A 168 -9.44 12.13 11.74
CA ASP A 168 -10.41 12.93 10.97
C ASP A 168 -10.96 12.14 9.76
N CYS A 169 -11.44 10.92 9.98
CA CYS A 169 -12.10 10.09 8.99
C CYS A 169 -13.06 9.07 9.61
N GLN A 170 -13.93 8.49 8.80
CA GLN A 170 -14.80 7.39 9.19
C GLN A 170 -14.59 6.23 8.23
N MET A 171 -14.42 5.02 8.77
CA MET A 171 -14.28 3.79 8.00
C MET A 171 -15.58 3.00 8.07
N GLU A 172 -16.06 2.56 6.91
CA GLU A 172 -17.22 1.71 6.74
C GLU A 172 -16.79 0.42 6.04
N HIS A 173 -17.27 -0.72 6.55
CA HIS A 173 -17.02 -2.03 5.95
C HIS A 173 -18.34 -2.80 5.82
N TRP A 174 -18.58 -3.34 4.63
CA TRP A 174 -19.65 -4.29 4.35
C TRP A 174 -19.02 -5.65 4.07
N LEU A 175 -19.31 -6.61 4.94
CA LEU A 175 -18.81 -7.97 4.85
C LEU A 175 -19.93 -8.89 4.35
N GLU A 176 -19.61 -9.74 3.40
CA GLU A 176 -20.50 -10.77 2.87
C GLU A 176 -19.79 -12.12 2.82
N LEU A 177 -20.37 -13.13 3.46
CA LEU A 177 -19.86 -14.50 3.47
C LEU A 177 -20.48 -15.32 2.33
N LYS A 178 -19.64 -15.86 1.44
CA LYS A 178 -20.00 -16.67 0.26
C LYS A 178 -19.16 -17.95 0.23
N GLY A 179 -19.71 -19.07 0.73
CA GLY A 179 -18.92 -20.30 0.89
C GLY A 179 -17.71 -20.06 1.78
N ASN A 180 -16.50 -20.31 1.26
CA ASN A 180 -15.24 -20.05 1.94
C ASN A 180 -14.67 -18.64 1.72
N VAL A 181 -15.42 -17.74 1.08
CA VAL A 181 -14.97 -16.38 0.74
C VAL A 181 -15.65 -15.35 1.63
N VAL A 182 -14.86 -14.46 2.22
CA VAL A 182 -15.32 -13.23 2.85
C VAL A 182 -15.07 -12.09 1.87
N HIS A 183 -16.13 -11.61 1.23
CA HIS A 183 -16.09 -10.43 0.39
C HIS A 183 -16.24 -9.19 1.25
N VAL A 184 -15.36 -8.20 1.09
CA VAL A 184 -15.40 -6.95 1.85
C VAL A 184 -15.36 -5.76 0.92
N ARG A 185 -16.37 -4.90 1.03
CA ARG A 185 -16.32 -3.53 0.51
C ARG A 185 -15.94 -2.59 1.63
N SER A 186 -14.96 -1.73 1.37
CA SER A 186 -14.50 -0.71 2.32
C SER A 186 -14.70 0.69 1.72
N ARG A 187 -15.15 1.62 2.57
CA ARG A 187 -15.26 3.04 2.25
C ARG A 187 -14.72 3.85 3.41
N THR A 188 -13.77 4.73 3.13
CA THR A 188 -13.27 5.71 4.12
C THR A 188 -13.61 7.11 3.66
N GLN A 189 -14.41 7.82 4.45
CA GLN A 189 -14.69 9.25 4.25
C GLN A 189 -13.64 10.06 5.02
N LEU A 190 -12.78 10.78 4.32
CA LEU A 190 -11.82 11.70 4.93
C LEU A 190 -12.48 13.07 5.12
N THR A 191 -12.27 13.68 6.28
CA THR A 191 -12.77 15.01 6.65
C THR A 191 -11.70 15.79 7.42
N ARG A 192 -10.46 15.74 6.92
CA ARG A 192 -9.30 16.38 7.56
C ARG A 192 -9.42 17.89 7.51
N ARG A 193 -9.09 18.53 8.64
CA ARG A 193 -9.01 20.00 8.76
C ARG A 193 -7.81 20.58 8.00
N ASP A 194 -6.71 19.84 8.01
CA ASP A 194 -5.52 20.13 7.23
C ASP A 194 -5.79 19.86 5.74
N THR A 195 -5.66 20.90 4.92
CA THR A 195 -5.97 20.89 3.48
C THR A 195 -4.73 20.74 2.59
N ALA A 196 -3.55 20.58 3.18
CA ALA A 196 -2.34 20.35 2.41
C ALA A 196 -2.44 19.01 1.64
N GLN A 197 -2.12 19.03 0.34
CA GLN A 197 -1.96 17.80 -0.41
C GLN A 197 -0.54 17.24 -0.17
N TYR A 198 -0.49 16.05 0.43
CA TYR A 198 0.74 15.31 0.66
C TYR A 198 1.06 14.36 -0.49
N GLN A 199 2.30 13.89 -0.54
CA GLN A 199 2.72 12.85 -1.46
C GLN A 199 1.90 11.57 -1.27
N ALA A 200 1.78 10.79 -2.34
CA ALA A 200 1.19 9.46 -2.24
C ALA A 200 2.00 8.57 -1.31
N ARG A 201 1.31 7.65 -0.63
CA ARG A 201 1.94 6.66 0.25
C ARG A 201 1.29 5.29 0.03
N THR A 202 2.04 4.26 0.42
CA THR A 202 1.51 2.90 0.58
C THR A 202 0.32 2.92 1.54
N GLN A 203 -0.73 2.20 1.19
CA GLN A 203 -1.89 1.96 2.04
C GLN A 203 -1.93 0.48 2.42
N GLU A 204 -2.57 0.14 3.54
CA GLU A 204 -2.89 -1.24 3.89
C GLU A 204 -4.39 -1.47 3.66
N ALA A 205 -4.72 -2.05 2.50
CA ALA A 205 -6.07 -2.08 1.96
C ALA A 205 -6.46 -3.48 1.44
N PRO A 206 -6.55 -4.50 2.32
CA PRO A 206 -6.38 -4.48 3.78
C PRO A 206 -4.99 -4.98 4.23
N CYS A 207 -4.65 -4.83 5.51
CA CYS A 207 -3.63 -5.65 6.17
C CYS A 207 -4.24 -6.87 6.88
N VAL A 208 -3.43 -7.92 6.97
CA VAL A 208 -3.77 -9.23 7.51
C VAL A 208 -2.63 -9.69 8.40
N TYR A 209 -2.93 -9.91 9.67
CA TYR A 209 -2.05 -10.57 10.63
C TYR A 209 -2.63 -11.91 11.07
N LEU A 210 -1.92 -12.98 10.79
CA LEU A 210 -2.26 -14.34 11.23
C LEU A 210 -1.31 -14.82 12.33
N ASN A 211 -1.76 -15.81 13.10
CA ASN A 211 -0.95 -16.49 14.11
C ASN A 211 0.33 -17.06 13.49
N GLY A 212 1.41 -17.13 14.26
CA GLY A 212 2.73 -17.50 13.73
C GLY A 212 2.83 -18.90 13.12
N THR A 213 1.81 -19.76 13.31
CA THR A 213 1.63 -21.01 12.56
C THR A 213 1.38 -20.81 11.05
N HIS A 214 0.96 -19.62 10.61
CA HIS A 214 0.72 -19.23 9.22
C HIS A 214 1.88 -18.36 8.72
N TYR A 215 3.02 -18.98 8.45
CA TYR A 215 4.28 -18.29 8.15
C TYR A 215 4.73 -18.39 6.68
N ARG A 216 4.01 -19.15 5.86
CA ARG A 216 4.35 -19.37 4.45
C ARG A 216 3.56 -18.40 3.59
N MET A 217 4.23 -17.41 3.01
CA MET A 217 3.61 -16.57 1.99
C MET A 217 3.73 -17.27 0.63
N VAL A 218 2.62 -17.39 -0.10
CA VAL A 218 2.58 -18.04 -1.41
C VAL A 218 1.90 -17.13 -2.43
N ALA A 219 2.51 -16.97 -3.61
CA ALA A 219 1.91 -16.24 -4.73
C ALA A 219 2.52 -16.67 -6.07
N TYR A 220 1.86 -16.30 -7.17
CA TYR A 220 2.48 -16.34 -8.49
C TYR A 220 3.17 -15.00 -8.82
N THR A 221 4.46 -15.05 -9.13
CA THR A 221 5.31 -13.87 -9.39
C THR A 221 5.91 -13.87 -10.82
N GLY A 222 5.58 -14.88 -11.63
CA GLY A 222 6.13 -15.06 -12.97
C GLY A 222 5.46 -14.20 -14.05
N ASP A 223 5.94 -14.34 -15.29
CA ASP A 223 5.53 -13.55 -16.45
C ASP A 223 4.44 -14.24 -17.32
N LYS A 224 3.91 -15.37 -16.88
CA LYS A 224 2.82 -16.12 -17.52
C LYS A 224 1.63 -16.30 -16.56
N PRO A 225 1.06 -15.19 -16.04
CA PRO A 225 -0.04 -15.30 -15.09
C PRO A 225 -1.23 -16.03 -15.72
N PHE A 226 -1.98 -16.73 -14.88
CA PHE A 226 -3.19 -17.47 -15.26
C PHE A 226 -2.94 -18.69 -16.18
N THR A 227 -1.75 -19.27 -16.12
CA THR A 227 -1.39 -20.49 -16.89
C THR A 227 -1.15 -21.72 -16.01
N ASN A 228 -1.43 -21.64 -14.70
CA ASN A 228 -1.08 -22.63 -13.67
C ASN A 228 0.43 -22.91 -13.53
N ASP A 229 1.28 -22.01 -14.02
CA ASP A 229 2.72 -22.10 -13.84
C ASP A 229 3.13 -22.02 -12.35
N ALA A 230 4.35 -22.43 -12.03
CA ALA A 230 4.82 -22.69 -10.66
C ALA A 230 4.68 -21.48 -9.74
N LEU A 231 4.20 -21.73 -8.52
CA LEU A 231 4.09 -20.72 -7.46
C LEU A 231 5.45 -20.49 -6.80
N PHE A 232 5.63 -19.27 -6.29
CA PHE A 232 6.74 -18.95 -5.41
C PHE A 232 6.27 -18.99 -3.95
N GLU A 233 7.10 -19.54 -3.07
CA GLU A 233 6.85 -19.60 -1.64
C GLU A 233 7.97 -18.88 -0.88
N PHE A 234 7.58 -17.98 0.02
CA PHE A 234 8.47 -17.31 0.97
C PHE A 234 8.16 -17.84 2.37
N ASN A 235 9.04 -18.70 2.90
CA ASN A 235 8.77 -19.49 4.10
C ASN A 235 9.73 -19.25 5.27
N THR A 236 10.72 -18.36 5.11
CA THR A 236 11.60 -17.92 6.19
C THR A 236 11.09 -16.63 6.81
N ALA A 237 11.44 -16.39 8.08
CA ALA A 237 11.29 -15.07 8.66
C ALA A 237 12.01 -14.04 7.77
N HIS A 238 11.32 -12.96 7.46
CA HIS A 238 11.82 -11.94 6.56
C HIS A 238 11.29 -10.57 6.99
N PRO A 239 12.08 -9.50 6.77
CA PRO A 239 11.61 -8.15 7.02
C PRO A 239 10.44 -7.82 6.07
N ILE A 240 9.82 -6.68 6.30
CA ILE A 240 8.84 -6.12 5.37
C ILE A 240 9.42 -6.05 3.97
N THR A 241 8.77 -6.74 3.04
CA THR A 241 9.24 -6.91 1.67
C THR A 241 8.10 -6.69 0.69
N ASP A 242 8.35 -5.87 -0.32
CA ASP A 242 7.45 -5.68 -1.46
C ASP A 242 7.39 -6.96 -2.31
N ARG A 243 6.18 -7.30 -2.75
CA ARG A 243 5.86 -8.52 -3.50
C ARG A 243 5.04 -8.13 -4.73
N TYR A 244 5.61 -8.36 -5.90
CA TYR A 244 4.91 -8.17 -7.16
C TYR A 244 4.22 -9.46 -7.57
N THR A 245 2.88 -9.49 -7.51
CA THR A 245 2.08 -10.69 -7.83
C THR A 245 1.27 -10.45 -9.10
N THR A 246 1.45 -11.33 -10.08
CA THR A 246 0.93 -11.11 -11.45
C THR A 246 -0.46 -11.70 -11.67
N GLU A 247 -1.00 -12.40 -10.66
CA GLU A 247 -2.36 -12.96 -10.65
C GLU A 247 -3.33 -12.22 -9.70
N ASN A 248 -2.94 -11.07 -9.15
CA ASN A 248 -3.74 -10.24 -8.22
C ASN A 248 -4.14 -10.91 -6.89
N TRP A 249 -3.41 -11.93 -6.48
CA TRP A 249 -3.59 -12.57 -5.18
C TRP A 249 -2.26 -12.92 -4.51
N ALA A 250 -2.31 -13.07 -3.19
CA ALA A 250 -1.25 -13.64 -2.37
C ALA A 250 -1.89 -14.37 -1.19
N ALA A 251 -1.23 -15.40 -0.67
CA ALA A 251 -1.72 -16.19 0.45
C ALA A 251 -0.73 -16.24 1.61
N LEU A 252 -1.26 -16.39 2.82
CA LEU A 252 -0.52 -16.69 4.02
C LEU A 252 -1.08 -17.98 4.62
N VAL A 253 -0.25 -19.03 4.59
CA VAL A 253 -0.68 -20.40 4.88
C VAL A 253 0.23 -21.08 5.91
N ASN A 254 -0.33 -22.10 6.55
CA ASN A 254 0.37 -22.95 7.50
C ASN A 254 1.19 -24.04 6.79
N LYS A 255 1.85 -24.90 7.58
CA LYS A 255 2.67 -26.02 7.08
C LYS A 255 1.90 -26.98 6.15
N ALA A 256 0.59 -27.14 6.34
CA ALA A 256 -0.26 -27.98 5.50
C ALA A 256 -0.76 -27.29 4.22
N GLY A 257 -0.33 -26.04 3.97
CA GLY A 257 -0.76 -25.27 2.80
C GLY A 257 -2.19 -24.72 2.92
N ARG A 258 -2.72 -24.62 4.14
CA ARG A 258 -4.04 -24.05 4.42
C ARG A 258 -3.93 -22.73 5.18
N GLY A 259 -4.81 -21.79 4.91
CA GLY A 259 -4.83 -20.49 5.55
C GLY A 259 -5.77 -19.56 4.82
N ILE A 260 -5.32 -18.33 4.53
CA ILE A 260 -6.12 -17.38 3.77
C ILE A 260 -5.35 -16.82 2.57
N GLY A 261 -6.10 -16.47 1.52
CA GLY A 261 -5.64 -15.67 0.40
C GLY A 261 -6.33 -14.31 0.37
N ILE A 262 -5.57 -13.25 0.08
CA ILE A 262 -6.12 -11.95 -0.30
C ILE A 262 -6.17 -11.90 -1.82
N TYR A 263 -7.35 -11.64 -2.39
CA TYR A 263 -7.51 -11.23 -3.77
C TYR A 263 -8.01 -9.79 -3.83
N ARG A 264 -7.36 -8.97 -4.65
CA ARG A 264 -7.79 -7.60 -4.93
C ARG A 264 -7.65 -7.31 -6.41
N ARG A 265 -8.77 -7.05 -7.08
CA ARG A 265 -8.81 -6.82 -8.52
C ARG A 265 -7.85 -5.71 -8.94
N ASN A 266 -7.04 -5.98 -9.98
CA ASN A 266 -6.05 -5.05 -10.53
C ASN A 266 -4.98 -4.57 -9.52
N GLU A 267 -4.79 -5.27 -8.40
CA GLU A 267 -3.69 -5.01 -7.48
C GLU A 267 -2.53 -5.96 -7.79
N PHE A 268 -1.37 -5.40 -8.10
CA PHE A 268 -0.17 -6.17 -8.40
C PHE A 268 0.90 -6.05 -7.30
N ARG A 269 0.66 -5.17 -6.32
CA ARG A 269 1.59 -4.90 -5.23
C ARG A 269 1.00 -5.40 -3.91
N PHE A 270 1.72 -6.35 -3.33
CA PHE A 270 1.49 -6.84 -1.99
C PHE A 270 2.73 -6.59 -1.15
N ILE A 271 2.59 -6.59 0.17
CA ILE A 271 3.72 -6.58 1.09
C ILE A 271 3.54 -7.76 2.04
N SER A 272 4.64 -8.46 2.32
CA SER A 272 4.66 -9.52 3.32
C SER A 272 5.78 -9.32 4.32
N ALA A 273 5.59 -9.87 5.51
CA ALA A 273 6.61 -9.93 6.56
C ALA A 273 6.32 -11.10 7.51
N PHE A 274 7.31 -11.42 8.33
CA PHE A 274 7.09 -12.25 9.51
C PHE A 274 7.75 -11.60 10.72
N PHE A 275 7.04 -11.57 11.84
CA PHE A 275 7.54 -11.03 13.10
C PHE A 275 7.62 -12.16 14.14
N GLY A 276 8.76 -12.29 14.82
CA GLY A 276 9.00 -13.39 15.78
C GLY A 276 9.48 -14.68 15.12
N ALA A 277 9.18 -15.81 15.75
CA ALA A 277 9.54 -17.15 15.33
C ALA A 277 8.43 -17.84 14.52
N THR A 278 8.79 -18.40 13.37
CA THR A 278 7.86 -19.07 12.45
C THR A 278 7.38 -20.41 12.98
N GLY A 279 6.11 -20.75 12.74
CA GLY A 279 5.55 -22.08 13.01
C GLY A 279 5.05 -22.27 14.45
N ILE A 280 5.20 -21.26 15.30
CA ILE A 280 4.73 -21.23 16.69
C ILE A 280 3.91 -19.97 16.94
N GLY A 281 3.24 -19.89 18.09
CA GLY A 281 2.45 -18.73 18.50
C GLY A 281 0.99 -18.79 18.02
N GLY A 282 0.07 -18.56 18.96
CA GLY A 282 -1.37 -18.51 18.75
C GLY A 282 -1.92 -17.08 18.73
N GLU A 283 -3.22 -16.96 19.00
CA GLU A 283 -3.99 -15.71 18.90
C GLU A 283 -3.39 -14.55 19.71
N ARG A 284 -2.76 -14.83 20.86
CA ARG A 284 -2.29 -13.82 21.80
C ARG A 284 -0.77 -13.84 21.98
N ASP A 285 -0.05 -14.38 21.01
CA ASP A 285 1.41 -14.42 20.99
C ASP A 285 2.00 -13.35 20.06
N GLY A 286 3.25 -12.98 20.34
CA GLY A 286 3.99 -11.99 19.57
C GLY A 286 4.29 -12.41 18.13
N ASP A 287 4.34 -13.71 17.88
CA ASP A 287 4.70 -14.31 16.58
C ASP A 287 3.55 -14.20 15.58
N THR A 288 3.81 -13.59 14.42
CA THR A 288 2.76 -13.33 13.44
C THR A 288 3.29 -13.24 12.00
N GLY A 289 2.55 -13.86 11.08
CA GLY A 289 2.71 -13.63 9.65
C GLY A 289 1.86 -12.44 9.21
N TYR A 290 2.43 -11.60 8.34
CA TYR A 290 1.80 -10.40 7.83
C TYR A 290 1.70 -10.42 6.31
N LEU A 291 0.55 -9.99 5.80
CA LEU A 291 0.28 -9.80 4.38
C LEU A 291 -0.63 -8.58 4.20
N THR A 292 -0.40 -7.80 3.15
CA THR A 292 -1.30 -6.70 2.78
C THR A 292 -1.37 -6.52 1.27
N ALA A 293 -2.53 -6.10 0.77
CA ALA A 293 -2.65 -5.48 -0.54
C ALA A 293 -2.28 -4.00 -0.40
N ALA A 294 -1.29 -3.55 -1.17
CA ALA A 294 -0.53 -2.35 -0.86
C ALA A 294 -0.59 -1.25 -1.95
N PRO A 295 -1.79 -0.75 -2.31
CA PRO A 295 -1.90 0.30 -3.31
C PRO A 295 -1.17 1.57 -2.84
N PHE A 296 -0.69 2.35 -3.80
CA PHE A 296 0.04 3.59 -3.55
C PHE A 296 -0.79 4.78 -4.01
N ASN A 297 -1.31 5.57 -3.07
CA ASN A 297 -2.37 6.55 -3.34
C ASN A 297 -2.09 7.92 -2.71
N VAL A 298 -2.54 8.98 -3.39
CA VAL A 298 -2.68 10.33 -2.82
C VAL A 298 -3.96 10.39 -1.99
N MET A 299 -3.85 10.81 -0.73
CA MET A 299 -4.98 10.97 0.20
C MET A 299 -5.28 12.46 0.43
N ASP A 300 -6.22 13.01 -0.33
CA ASP A 300 -6.70 14.38 -0.11
C ASP A 300 -7.52 14.49 1.18
N HIS A 301 -7.56 15.71 1.73
CA HIS A 301 -8.20 15.99 3.00
C HIS A 301 -9.71 15.67 3.06
N ASN A 302 -10.39 15.68 1.92
CA ASN A 302 -11.85 15.58 1.76
C ASN A 302 -12.30 14.43 0.85
N THR A 303 -11.42 13.46 0.57
CA THR A 303 -11.74 12.39 -0.39
C THR A 303 -12.62 11.28 0.20
N VAL A 304 -13.23 10.51 -0.69
CA VAL A 304 -13.83 9.21 -0.39
C VAL A 304 -12.91 8.14 -0.98
N TYR A 305 -12.28 7.35 -0.11
CA TYR A 305 -11.43 6.24 -0.55
C TYR A 305 -12.21 4.93 -0.47
N GLU A 306 -12.42 4.27 -1.61
CA GLU A 306 -13.15 3.01 -1.70
C GLU A 306 -12.27 1.92 -2.31
N PHE A 307 -12.42 0.71 -1.77
CA PHE A 307 -11.81 -0.48 -2.32
C PHE A 307 -12.59 -1.73 -1.91
N GLU A 308 -12.44 -2.78 -2.71
CA GLU A 308 -13.01 -4.10 -2.43
C GLU A 308 -11.89 -5.14 -2.44
N TYR A 309 -12.07 -6.17 -1.63
CA TYR A 309 -11.17 -7.32 -1.58
C TYR A 309 -11.94 -8.57 -1.16
N ASP A 310 -11.35 -9.71 -1.47
CA ASP A 310 -11.84 -11.01 -1.04
C ASP A 310 -10.78 -11.69 -0.19
N ILE A 311 -11.22 -12.25 0.95
CA ILE A 311 -10.43 -13.18 1.74
C ILE A 311 -10.96 -14.58 1.47
N VAL A 312 -10.12 -15.44 0.91
CA VAL A 312 -10.47 -16.82 0.57
C VAL A 312 -9.83 -17.75 1.60
N VAL A 313 -10.65 -18.48 2.36
CA VAL A 313 -10.17 -19.45 3.36
C VAL A 313 -10.00 -20.82 2.70
N GLY A 314 -8.86 -21.49 2.91
CA GLY A 314 -8.66 -22.87 2.45
C GLY A 314 -7.23 -23.15 2.01
N SER A 315 -7.10 -24.12 1.10
CA SER A 315 -5.81 -24.50 0.49
C SER A 315 -5.32 -23.47 -0.52
N VAL A 316 -4.01 -23.46 -0.78
CA VAL A 316 -3.38 -22.64 -1.84
C VAL A 316 -4.06 -22.87 -3.20
N GLU A 317 -4.43 -24.12 -3.50
CA GLU A 317 -5.13 -24.48 -4.73
C GLU A 317 -6.50 -23.79 -4.80
N GLN A 318 -7.31 -23.87 -3.74
CA GLN A 318 -8.62 -23.22 -3.68
C GLN A 318 -8.52 -21.70 -3.82
N ILE A 319 -7.51 -21.10 -3.17
CA ILE A 319 -7.24 -19.66 -3.26
C ILE A 319 -6.90 -19.25 -4.69
N ARG A 320 -5.98 -19.97 -5.35
CA ARG A 320 -5.60 -19.68 -6.74
C ARG A 320 -6.77 -19.90 -7.69
N GLN A 321 -7.54 -20.97 -7.51
CA GLN A 321 -8.73 -21.23 -8.32
C GLN A 321 -9.76 -20.11 -8.19
N PHE A 322 -9.97 -19.56 -7.00
CA PHE A 322 -10.82 -18.38 -6.84
C PHE A 322 -10.32 -17.20 -7.68
N ALA A 323 -9.03 -16.88 -7.64
CA ALA A 323 -8.47 -15.82 -8.50
C ALA A 323 -8.67 -16.13 -9.99
N TYR A 324 -8.64 -17.40 -10.37
CA TYR A 324 -8.83 -17.83 -11.76
C TYR A 324 -10.27 -17.66 -12.25
N THR A 325 -11.27 -17.65 -11.36
CA THR A 325 -12.67 -17.35 -11.72
C THR A 325 -12.97 -15.86 -11.82
N GLN A 326 -12.06 -14.99 -11.39
CA GLN A 326 -12.26 -13.54 -11.44
C GLN A 326 -11.96 -12.96 -12.83
N GLN A 327 -12.49 -11.77 -13.09
CA GLN A 327 -12.20 -11.04 -14.31
C GLN A 327 -10.69 -10.79 -14.44
N ARG A 328 -10.13 -11.16 -15.60
CA ARG A 328 -8.71 -10.95 -15.89
C ARG A 328 -8.38 -9.45 -15.93
N PRO A 329 -7.16 -9.06 -15.50
CA PRO A 329 -6.70 -7.68 -15.64
C PRO A 329 -6.68 -7.24 -17.11
N ALA A 330 -6.81 -5.93 -17.33
CA ALA A 330 -6.65 -5.37 -18.67
C ALA A 330 -5.23 -5.63 -19.19
N THR A 331 -5.10 -6.05 -20.45
CA THR A 331 -3.82 -6.31 -21.11
C THR A 331 -3.06 -5.04 -21.52
N GLY A 332 -3.63 -3.87 -21.24
CA GLY A 332 -3.06 -2.57 -21.52
C GLY A 332 -3.78 -1.43 -20.79
N PRO A 333 -3.32 -0.18 -20.97
CA PRO A 333 -3.92 0.98 -20.32
C PRO A 333 -5.35 1.25 -20.76
N ASN A 334 -6.20 1.55 -19.79
CA ASN A 334 -7.57 2.03 -19.99
C ASN A 334 -7.98 2.94 -18.83
N PHE A 335 -7.22 4.03 -18.64
CA PHE A 335 -7.46 5.00 -17.58
C PHE A 335 -8.38 6.11 -18.08
N GLN A 336 -9.42 6.44 -17.31
CA GLN A 336 -10.37 7.51 -17.59
C GLN A 336 -10.65 8.30 -16.31
N PHE A 337 -10.15 9.53 -16.24
CA PHE A 337 -10.15 10.32 -15.00
C PHE A 337 -11.48 11.05 -14.78
N VAL A 338 -12.60 10.32 -14.84
CA VAL A 338 -13.96 10.87 -14.72
C VAL A 338 -14.22 11.32 -13.28
N THR A 339 -13.97 10.43 -12.32
CA THR A 339 -14.31 10.60 -10.92
C THR A 339 -13.14 10.49 -9.98
N ASP A 340 -12.01 9.92 -10.40
CA ASP A 340 -10.86 9.67 -9.52
C ASP A 340 -9.52 9.57 -10.28
N ARG A 341 -8.45 9.29 -9.53
CA ARG A 341 -7.08 9.17 -10.03
C ARG A 341 -6.72 7.78 -10.55
N GLN A 342 -7.52 6.75 -10.28
CA GLN A 342 -7.21 5.35 -10.61
C GLN A 342 -5.77 4.93 -10.20
N GLY A 343 -5.31 5.37 -9.03
CA GLY A 343 -3.97 5.09 -8.50
C GLY A 343 -2.83 5.90 -9.13
N TRP A 344 -3.12 6.84 -10.02
CA TRP A 344 -2.12 7.80 -10.50
C TRP A 344 -1.64 8.71 -9.38
N HIS A 345 -0.33 8.93 -9.33
CA HIS A 345 0.33 9.67 -8.26
C HIS A 345 1.56 10.43 -8.76
N TYR A 346 2.17 11.21 -7.88
CA TYR A 346 3.09 12.27 -8.25
C TYR A 346 4.36 12.23 -7.41
N ALA A 347 5.49 12.58 -8.03
CA ALA A 347 6.75 12.88 -7.34
C ALA A 347 7.15 14.32 -7.65
N ASN A 348 7.44 15.12 -6.61
CA ASN A 348 7.78 16.54 -6.70
C ASN A 348 6.82 17.39 -7.57
N THR A 349 5.57 16.96 -7.69
CA THR A 349 4.47 17.71 -8.30
C THR A 349 3.17 17.30 -7.62
N ARG A 350 2.07 17.93 -8.02
CA ARG A 350 0.72 17.71 -7.47
C ARG A 350 -0.34 18.04 -8.49
N ASP A 351 -1.55 17.56 -8.26
CA ASP A 351 -2.72 17.99 -9.01
C ASP A 351 -3.55 19.04 -8.25
N ALA A 352 -4.72 19.36 -8.81
CA ALA A 352 -5.66 20.33 -8.26
C ALA A 352 -6.42 19.83 -7.01
N GLY A 353 -6.22 18.58 -6.58
CA GLY A 353 -6.94 17.99 -5.45
C GLY A 353 -8.29 17.39 -5.82
N TRP A 354 -8.98 16.86 -4.79
CA TRP A 354 -10.32 16.27 -4.90
C TRP A 354 -11.43 17.34 -4.78
N PRO A 355 -12.56 17.22 -5.52
CA PRO A 355 -12.95 16.11 -6.40
C PRO A 355 -12.33 16.17 -7.79
N ILE A 356 -12.02 14.98 -8.34
CA ILE A 356 -11.67 14.83 -9.75
C ILE A 356 -12.93 14.98 -10.60
N ARG A 357 -12.82 15.75 -11.70
CA ARG A 357 -13.94 16.06 -12.60
C ARG A 357 -13.51 15.96 -14.05
N ASN A 358 -13.61 14.76 -14.62
CA ASN A 358 -13.28 14.44 -16.01
C ASN A 358 -11.80 14.53 -16.41
N GLU A 359 -10.91 15.02 -15.54
CA GLU A 359 -9.47 15.12 -15.82
C GLU A 359 -8.63 15.23 -14.55
N LEU A 360 -7.37 14.81 -14.64
CA LEU A 360 -6.32 15.22 -13.71
C LEU A 360 -5.71 16.53 -14.18
N SER A 361 -5.82 17.59 -13.39
CA SER A 361 -5.12 18.86 -13.64
C SER A 361 -3.85 18.92 -12.80
N VAL A 362 -2.77 18.39 -13.36
CA VAL A 362 -1.46 18.26 -12.72
C VAL A 362 -0.60 19.48 -13.01
N GLN A 363 0.17 19.95 -12.01
CA GLN A 363 1.24 20.89 -12.25
C GLN A 363 2.32 20.23 -13.13
N TRP A 364 2.59 20.82 -14.30
CA TRP A 364 3.63 20.35 -15.21
C TRP A 364 4.94 21.11 -14.93
N GLY A 365 5.54 20.78 -13.79
CA GLY A 365 6.72 21.44 -13.25
C GLY A 365 6.94 21.06 -11.78
N ARG A 366 8.11 21.40 -11.23
CA ARG A 366 8.48 20.99 -9.87
C ARG A 366 7.79 21.83 -8.81
N SER A 367 7.36 21.18 -7.73
CA SER A 367 6.90 21.85 -6.51
C SER A 367 8.09 22.44 -5.74
N ASP A 368 9.15 21.65 -5.60
CA ASP A 368 10.46 22.10 -5.13
C ASP A 368 11.44 22.14 -6.30
N ILE A 369 11.79 23.36 -6.70
CA ILE A 369 12.67 23.67 -7.84
C ILE A 369 14.15 23.37 -7.57
N THR A 370 14.51 23.06 -6.32
CA THR A 370 15.88 22.67 -5.95
C THR A 370 16.19 21.24 -6.34
N LEU A 371 15.16 20.41 -6.48
CA LEU A 371 15.28 19.01 -6.91
C LEU A 371 15.39 18.90 -8.42
N ASP A 372 15.90 17.77 -8.91
CA ASP A 372 16.23 17.60 -10.33
C ASP A 372 14.98 17.51 -11.21
N ASN A 373 13.99 16.71 -10.82
CA ASN A 373 12.85 16.34 -11.66
C ASN A 373 11.51 16.35 -10.90
N PHE A 374 10.43 16.14 -11.66
CA PHE A 374 9.09 15.79 -11.20
C PHE A 374 8.55 14.63 -12.04
N ALA A 375 7.54 13.93 -11.55
CA ALA A 375 6.95 12.79 -12.25
C ALA A 375 5.44 12.68 -12.03
N VAL A 376 4.76 12.19 -13.07
CA VAL A 376 3.35 11.77 -13.05
C VAL A 376 3.30 10.29 -13.40
N LYS A 377 2.86 9.45 -12.46
CA LYS A 377 3.03 7.99 -12.53
C LYS A 377 1.70 7.26 -12.54
N SER A 378 1.61 6.20 -13.34
CA SER A 378 0.49 5.25 -13.26
C SER A 378 0.58 4.40 -11.98
N PRO A 379 -0.49 3.71 -11.57
CA PRO A 379 -0.37 2.60 -10.64
C PRO A 379 0.51 1.47 -11.22
N LYS A 380 0.84 0.48 -10.39
CA LYS A 380 1.43 -0.78 -10.86
C LYS A 380 0.45 -1.52 -11.75
N VAL A 381 0.97 -2.14 -12.79
CA VAL A 381 0.23 -2.88 -13.82
C VAL A 381 0.97 -4.14 -14.21
N PHE A 382 0.37 -4.98 -15.04
CA PHE A 382 1.04 -6.05 -15.77
C PHE A 382 0.61 -5.99 -17.23
N TRP A 383 1.46 -5.44 -18.10
CA TRP A 383 1.21 -5.41 -19.54
C TRP A 383 2.33 -6.13 -20.28
N ARG A 384 1.97 -6.95 -21.27
CA ARG A 384 2.95 -7.43 -22.23
C ARG A 384 3.18 -6.32 -23.24
N ALA A 385 4.41 -5.89 -23.42
CA ALA A 385 4.76 -4.83 -24.36
C ALA A 385 4.23 -5.12 -25.79
N ALA A 386 4.21 -6.40 -26.18
CA ALA A 386 3.69 -6.86 -27.48
C ALA A 386 2.17 -6.63 -27.67
N ASP A 387 1.40 -6.57 -26.58
CA ASP A 387 -0.04 -6.32 -26.60
C ASP A 387 -0.35 -4.81 -26.64
N VAL A 388 0.59 -3.98 -26.18
CA VAL A 388 0.49 -2.51 -26.14
C VAL A 388 1.27 -1.91 -27.30
N LYS A 389 0.70 -1.97 -28.50
CA LYS A 389 1.36 -1.47 -29.74
C LYS A 389 1.30 0.05 -29.90
N ARG A 390 0.44 0.71 -29.11
CA ARG A 390 0.19 2.14 -29.14
C ARG A 390 -0.13 2.62 -27.74
N LEU A 391 0.25 3.85 -27.42
CA LEU A 391 -0.24 4.58 -26.25
C LEU A 391 -0.86 5.90 -26.71
N GLN A 392 -2.02 6.22 -26.16
CA GLN A 392 -2.76 7.44 -26.45
C GLN A 392 -3.01 8.23 -25.17
N PHE A 393 -2.62 9.50 -25.18
CA PHE A 393 -2.89 10.44 -24.10
C PHE A 393 -3.85 11.51 -24.61
N GLU A 394 -5.08 11.57 -24.09
CA GLU A 394 -5.92 12.76 -24.30
C GLU A 394 -5.53 13.79 -23.23
N ALA A 395 -4.73 14.75 -23.66
CA ALA A 395 -4.10 15.71 -22.76
C ALA A 395 -4.08 17.12 -23.35
N ALA A 396 -4.03 18.11 -22.47
CA ALA A 396 -3.69 19.49 -22.79
C ALA A 396 -2.48 19.90 -21.97
N PHE A 397 -1.44 20.42 -22.63
CA PHE A 397 -0.24 20.92 -21.98
C PHE A 397 -0.23 22.45 -22.05
N THR A 398 0.08 23.11 -20.93
CA THR A 398 0.35 24.56 -20.87
C THR A 398 1.79 24.74 -20.43
N THR A 399 2.70 24.90 -21.39
CA THR A 399 4.16 24.91 -21.17
C THR A 399 4.88 25.45 -22.40
N PRO A 400 6.04 26.11 -22.28
CA PRO A 400 6.87 26.42 -23.45
C PRO A 400 7.60 25.20 -24.01
N ALA A 401 7.60 24.05 -23.30
CA ALA A 401 8.21 22.82 -23.76
C ALA A 401 7.45 22.27 -24.99
N THR A 402 8.20 21.76 -25.95
CA THR A 402 7.68 21.11 -27.17
C THR A 402 7.77 19.58 -27.11
N THR A 403 8.34 19.04 -26.03
CA THR A 403 8.46 17.60 -25.79
C THR A 403 8.09 17.23 -24.35
N ALA A 404 7.63 15.99 -24.19
CA ALA A 404 7.49 15.31 -22.90
C ALA A 404 8.15 13.93 -23.00
N ARG A 405 8.59 13.38 -21.86
CA ARG A 405 9.18 12.05 -21.79
C ARG A 405 8.22 11.02 -21.21
N LEU A 406 8.15 9.88 -21.87
CA LEU A 406 7.55 8.65 -21.36
C LEU A 406 8.65 7.70 -20.87
N ASN A 407 8.56 7.27 -19.62
CA ASN A 407 9.39 6.21 -19.04
C ASN A 407 8.51 5.03 -18.62
N TRP A 408 9.12 3.85 -18.49
CA TRP A 408 8.43 2.65 -18.01
C TRP A 408 9.34 1.78 -17.15
N ARG A 409 8.74 1.06 -16.21
CA ARG A 409 9.40 0.04 -15.39
C ARG A 409 9.13 -1.35 -15.96
N LYS A 410 10.10 -2.24 -15.82
CA LYS A 410 10.05 -3.68 -16.05
C LYS A 410 10.08 -4.42 -14.70
N PRO A 411 9.83 -5.74 -14.66
CA PRO A 411 10.02 -6.53 -13.44
C PRO A 411 11.46 -6.40 -12.91
N GLY A 412 11.61 -6.25 -11.60
CA GLY A 412 12.91 -6.04 -10.95
C GLY A 412 13.38 -4.59 -10.90
N ASP A 413 12.82 -3.68 -11.71
CA ASP A 413 13.11 -2.26 -11.59
C ASP A 413 12.61 -1.74 -10.27
N VAL A 414 13.52 -1.13 -9.54
CA VAL A 414 13.35 -0.65 -8.17
C VAL A 414 12.68 0.73 -8.17
N GLU A 415 13.16 1.66 -9.00
CA GLU A 415 12.50 2.96 -9.22
C GLU A 415 12.79 3.60 -10.57
N PHE A 416 11.97 4.57 -10.96
CA PHE A 416 12.18 5.35 -12.20
C PHE A 416 13.50 6.12 -12.23
N LYS A 417 13.94 6.65 -11.08
CA LYS A 417 15.16 7.47 -10.99
C LYS A 417 16.44 6.66 -11.23
N THR A 418 16.40 5.34 -10.98
CA THR A 418 17.56 4.45 -11.13
C THR A 418 17.53 3.66 -12.44
N LEU A 419 16.56 3.94 -13.33
CA LEU A 419 16.47 3.27 -14.62
C LEU A 419 17.67 3.61 -15.49
N THR A 420 18.17 2.57 -16.16
CA THR A 420 19.21 2.69 -17.19
C THR A 420 18.63 2.88 -18.60
N ASN A 421 17.31 2.74 -18.76
CA ASN A 421 16.60 2.98 -20.02
C ASN A 421 16.47 4.50 -20.28
N PRO A 422 16.83 5.01 -21.47
CA PRO A 422 16.73 6.43 -21.79
C PRO A 422 15.30 7.02 -21.82
N GLY A 423 14.26 6.18 -21.82
CA GLY A 423 12.88 6.63 -22.03
C GLY A 423 12.61 7.04 -23.48
N PHE A 424 11.42 7.59 -23.75
CA PHE A 424 11.02 8.03 -25.09
C PHE A 424 10.43 9.44 -25.05
N ASP A 425 11.03 10.36 -25.79
CA ASP A 425 10.50 11.71 -25.95
C ASP A 425 9.47 11.75 -27.09
N PHE A 426 8.33 12.38 -26.83
CA PHE A 426 7.31 12.64 -27.85
C PHE A 426 6.96 14.13 -27.89
N LEU A 427 6.53 14.59 -29.06
CA LEU A 427 6.16 15.97 -29.29
C LEU A 427 4.85 16.32 -28.57
N ILE A 428 4.82 17.49 -27.94
CA ILE A 428 3.64 18.09 -27.32
C ILE A 428 3.41 19.50 -27.84
N VAL A 429 2.17 19.99 -27.73
CA VAL A 429 1.84 21.39 -28.00
C VAL A 429 1.36 22.06 -26.71
N GLY A 430 2.07 23.11 -26.32
CA GLY A 430 1.95 23.75 -25.00
C GLY A 430 0.92 24.89 -24.88
N ASP A 431 -0.09 24.92 -25.74
CA ASP A 431 -1.09 26.01 -25.84
C ASP A 431 -2.35 25.82 -24.97
N GLY A 432 -2.38 24.78 -24.12
CA GLY A 432 -3.49 24.47 -23.23
C GLY A 432 -4.70 23.83 -23.90
N GLN A 433 -4.64 23.46 -25.18
CA GLN A 433 -5.73 22.77 -25.88
C GLN A 433 -5.61 21.24 -25.79
N PHE A 434 -6.75 20.57 -25.63
CA PHE A 434 -6.81 19.11 -25.61
C PHE A 434 -6.48 18.52 -26.98
N ARG A 435 -5.60 17.53 -26.97
CA ARG A 435 -5.20 16.74 -28.14
C ARG A 435 -5.08 15.27 -27.74
N THR A 436 -5.11 14.40 -28.74
CA THR A 436 -4.74 13.00 -28.57
C THR A 436 -3.31 12.81 -29.04
N TYR A 437 -2.37 12.70 -28.11
CA TYR A 437 -0.98 12.37 -28.41
C TYR A 437 -0.86 10.85 -28.56
N THR A 438 -0.43 10.39 -29.73
CA THR A 438 -0.30 8.96 -30.03
C THR A 438 1.17 8.60 -30.16
N VAL A 439 1.64 7.67 -29.32
CA VAL A 439 2.98 7.10 -29.39
C VAL A 439 2.87 5.70 -30.00
N ASP A 440 3.60 5.46 -31.09
CA ASP A 440 3.71 4.15 -31.73
C ASP A 440 4.76 3.32 -30.98
N MET A 441 4.30 2.47 -30.06
CA MET A 441 5.17 1.72 -29.16
C MET A 441 6.01 0.68 -29.90
N THR A 442 5.62 0.29 -31.12
CA THR A 442 6.42 -0.62 -31.96
C THR A 442 7.75 0.00 -32.41
N LYS A 443 7.88 1.32 -32.31
CA LYS A 443 9.08 2.09 -32.68
C LYS A 443 9.86 2.60 -31.46
N VAL A 444 9.39 2.32 -30.25
CA VAL A 444 10.00 2.80 -29.01
C VAL A 444 11.11 1.81 -28.58
N PRO A 445 12.40 2.21 -28.62
CA PRO A 445 13.48 1.32 -28.20
C PRO A 445 13.31 0.86 -26.74
N GLY A 446 13.49 -0.43 -26.48
CA GLY A 446 13.38 -1.01 -25.13
C GLY A 446 11.95 -1.26 -24.62
N TRP A 447 10.91 -0.97 -25.42
CA TRP A 447 9.53 -1.36 -25.13
C TRP A 447 9.30 -2.84 -25.49
N GLU A 448 9.70 -3.71 -24.58
CA GLU A 448 9.66 -5.16 -24.74
C GLU A 448 9.45 -5.87 -23.40
N GLY A 449 9.05 -7.14 -23.45
CA GLY A 449 8.81 -7.94 -22.25
C GLY A 449 7.58 -7.50 -21.47
N ILE A 450 7.71 -7.45 -20.14
CA ILE A 450 6.65 -7.02 -19.23
C ILE A 450 6.87 -5.58 -18.81
N ILE A 451 5.79 -4.80 -18.82
CA ILE A 451 5.73 -3.42 -18.33
C ILE A 451 4.94 -3.41 -17.02
N THR A 452 5.54 -2.84 -15.98
CA THR A 452 4.99 -2.84 -14.62
C THR A 452 4.47 -1.48 -14.16
N GLN A 453 4.85 -0.40 -14.84
CA GLN A 453 4.42 0.97 -14.54
C GLN A 453 4.86 1.92 -15.67
N ILE A 454 4.13 3.01 -15.89
CA ILE A 454 4.55 4.11 -16.78
C ILE A 454 4.64 5.44 -16.01
N GLN A 455 5.49 6.34 -16.50
CA GLN A 455 5.70 7.68 -15.96
C GLN A 455 5.78 8.70 -17.10
N LEU A 456 5.17 9.87 -16.87
CA LEU A 456 5.38 11.07 -17.66
C LEU A 456 6.22 12.07 -16.86
N GLU A 457 7.18 12.70 -17.53
CA GLU A 457 8.00 13.79 -16.99
C GLU A 457 8.41 14.79 -18.07
N ALA A 458 9.04 15.90 -17.66
CA ALA A 458 9.69 16.80 -18.61
C ALA A 458 10.92 16.12 -19.23
N THR A 459 11.20 16.37 -20.51
CA THR A 459 12.39 15.85 -21.18
C THR A 459 13.67 16.25 -20.43
N PRO A 460 14.47 15.30 -19.92
CA PRO A 460 15.75 15.55 -19.28
C PRO A 460 16.69 16.38 -20.15
N GLY A 461 17.39 17.33 -19.54
CA GLY A 461 18.32 18.23 -20.22
C GLY A 461 17.65 19.38 -21.00
N ALA A 462 16.32 19.39 -21.16
CA ALA A 462 15.63 20.55 -21.69
C ALA A 462 15.78 21.76 -20.74
N PRO A 463 15.86 23.00 -21.26
CA PRO A 463 15.88 24.19 -20.43
C PRO A 463 14.69 24.20 -19.46
N ARG A 464 14.97 24.49 -18.19
CA ARG A 464 13.93 24.59 -17.15
C ARG A 464 12.92 25.66 -17.58
N PRO A 465 11.64 25.30 -17.78
CA PRO A 465 10.68 26.27 -18.29
C PRO A 465 10.40 27.32 -17.21
N ALA A 466 10.34 28.60 -17.59
CA ALA A 466 10.11 29.69 -16.62
C ALA A 466 8.77 29.58 -15.87
N ASN A 467 7.86 28.71 -16.35
CA ASN A 467 6.51 28.57 -15.84
C ASN A 467 6.30 27.32 -14.96
N GLU A 468 7.31 26.71 -14.31
CA GLU A 468 7.14 25.44 -13.57
C GLU A 468 5.97 25.44 -12.55
N ARG A 469 5.70 26.56 -11.89
CA ARG A 469 4.59 26.70 -10.94
C ARG A 469 3.22 26.85 -11.61
N THR A 470 3.18 27.43 -12.80
CA THR A 470 1.94 27.75 -13.54
C THR A 470 1.68 26.82 -14.72
N GLY A 471 2.66 26.00 -15.10
CA GLY A 471 2.55 25.00 -16.16
C GLY A 471 1.61 23.88 -15.75
N ARG A 472 0.85 23.36 -16.72
CA ARG A 472 -0.21 22.37 -16.46
C ARG A 472 -0.19 21.24 -17.46
N LEU A 473 -0.48 20.04 -16.98
CA LEU A 473 -0.94 18.88 -17.73
C LEU A 473 -2.38 18.64 -17.29
N ARG A 474 -3.34 18.81 -18.19
CA ARG A 474 -4.71 18.35 -18.00
C ARG A 474 -4.86 17.03 -18.73
N LEU A 475 -5.10 15.94 -18.03
CA LEU A 475 -5.11 14.58 -18.57
C LEU A 475 -6.48 13.94 -18.38
N ARG A 476 -7.15 13.55 -19.47
CA ARG A 476 -8.51 12.94 -19.43
C ARG A 476 -8.48 11.43 -19.49
N ARG A 477 -7.62 10.87 -20.34
CA ARG A 477 -7.49 9.42 -20.53
C ARG A 477 -6.09 9.02 -20.96
N VAL A 478 -5.74 7.79 -20.59
CA VAL A 478 -4.57 7.06 -21.10
C VAL A 478 -5.04 5.68 -21.57
N THR A 479 -4.96 5.44 -22.87
CA THR A 479 -5.45 4.22 -23.52
C THR A 479 -4.40 3.64 -24.45
N GLN A 480 -4.64 2.44 -25.00
CA GLN A 480 -3.82 1.84 -26.05
C GLN A 480 -4.51 1.82 -27.41
#